data_AF-A0A2M8GC80-F1
#
_entry.id   AF-A0A2M8GC80-F1
#
_cell.length_a   1.000
_cell.length_b   1.000
_cell.length_c   1.000
_cell.angle_alpha   90.00
_cell.angle_beta   90.00
_cell.angle_gamma   90.00
#
_symmetry.space_group_name_H-M   'P 1'
#
loop_
_entity.id
_entity.type
_entity.pdbx_description
1 polymer ?
#
loop_
_entity_poly.entity_id
_entity_poly.type
_entity_poly.pdbx_seq_one_letter_code
_entity_poly.pdbx_strand_id
1 'polypeptide(L)'
;MATDIANALFRVLSQDGLVMSEAFFRTLMTAYTQESRVAIEKYHALTRLNALIYDRHEEIEAVDAFVGSVRLAVKEFINEPVGIPLMAAWVRIAAAIPDFSERINEAVEQDNR
;
A
#
# COMPACT_ATOMS: atom_id res chain seq x y z
N MET A 1 -7.61 -3.45 -0.34
CA MET A 1 -7.07 -2.23 -0.99
C MET A 1 -6.07 -1.50 -0.11
N ALA A 2 -6.45 -0.93 1.05
CA ALA A 2 -5.50 -0.19 1.90
C ALA A 2 -4.32 -1.07 2.37
N THR A 3 -4.59 -2.32 2.75
CA THR A 3 -3.58 -3.33 3.08
C THR A 3 -2.59 -3.56 1.92
N ASP A 4 -3.10 -3.71 0.70
CA ASP A 4 -2.28 -3.97 -0.50
C ASP A 4 -1.35 -2.80 -0.80
N ILE A 5 -1.86 -1.56 -0.68
CA ILE A 5 -1.08 -0.34 -0.86
C ILE A 5 0.02 -0.24 0.20
N ALA A 6 -0.31 -0.49 1.47
CA ALA A 6 0.67 -0.47 2.56
C ALA A 6 1.77 -1.53 2.35
N ASN A 7 1.41 -2.75 1.93
CA ASN A 7 2.37 -3.78 1.57
C ASN A 7 3.28 -3.36 0.42
N ALA A 8 2.72 -2.80 -0.65
CA ALA A 8 3.50 -2.31 -1.79
C ALA A 8 4.48 -1.22 -1.34
N LEU A 9 4.05 -0.27 -0.50
CA LEU A 9 4.89 0.78 0.05
C LEU A 9 6.04 0.20 0.89
N PHE A 10 5.76 -0.73 1.81
CA PHE A 10 6.79 -1.36 2.62
C PHE A 10 7.82 -2.10 1.75
N ARG A 11 7.38 -2.79 0.70
CA ARG A 11 8.30 -3.47 -0.23
C ARG A 11 9.19 -2.48 -0.98
N VAL A 12 8.64 -1.39 -1.50
CA VAL A 12 9.43 -0.35 -2.20
C VAL A 12 10.47 0.23 -1.24
N LEU A 13 10.07 0.64 -0.04
CA LEU A 13 10.99 1.21 0.94
C LEU A 13 12.09 0.21 1.35
N SER A 14 11.73 -1.07 1.51
CA SER A 14 12.68 -2.13 1.82
C SER A 14 13.65 -2.39 0.67
N GLN A 15 13.20 -2.30 -0.59
CA GLN A 15 14.05 -2.45 -1.77
C GLN A 15 15.07 -1.32 -1.87
N ASP A 16 14.68 -0.11 -1.48
CA ASP A 16 15.56 1.06 -1.37
C ASP A 16 16.53 0.99 -0.16
N GLY A 17 16.43 -0.07 0.65
CA GLY A 17 17.34 -0.35 1.77
C GLY A 17 16.85 0.17 3.13
N LEU A 18 15.60 0.63 3.25
CA LEU A 18 15.05 1.04 4.53
C LEU A 18 14.85 -0.18 5.46
N VAL A 19 15.50 -0.15 6.61
CA VAL A 19 15.35 -1.18 7.64
C VAL A 19 14.11 -0.88 8.49
N MET A 20 13.05 -1.67 8.29
CA MET A 20 11.81 -1.58 9.06
C MET A 20 11.75 -2.69 10.12
N SER A 21 12.32 -2.42 11.29
CA SER A 21 12.24 -3.34 12.43
C SER A 21 10.85 -3.34 13.07
N GLU A 22 10.58 -4.30 13.95
CA GLU A 22 9.34 -4.30 14.74
C GLU A 22 9.19 -3.01 15.57
N ALA A 23 10.30 -2.45 16.08
CA ALA A 23 10.29 -1.17 16.79
C ALA A 23 9.90 0.00 15.87
N PHE A 24 10.37 -0.01 14.62
CA PHE A 24 9.95 0.97 13.61
C PHE A 24 8.43 0.93 13.41
N PHE A 25 7.85 -0.25 13.22
CA PHE A 25 6.41 -0.39 13.03
C PHE A 25 5.61 0.02 14.27
N ARG A 26 6.08 -0.29 15.50
CA ARG A 26 5.44 0.21 16.74
C ARG A 26 5.42 1.74 16.80
N THR A 27 6.52 2.38 16.42
CA THR A 27 6.60 3.84 16.35
C THR A 27 5.70 4.40 15.27
N LEU A 28 5.67 3.80 14.08
CA LEU A 28 4.78 4.17 12.98
C LEU A 28 3.31 4.16 13.41
N MET A 29 2.86 3.09 14.08
CA MET A 29 1.47 2.97 14.53
C MET A 29 1.12 4.04 15.58
N THR A 30 2.02 4.30 16.52
CA THR A 30 1.82 5.34 17.54
C THR A 30 1.78 6.74 16.92
N ALA A 31 2.71 7.03 16.01
CA ALA A 31 2.77 8.31 15.30
C ALA A 31 1.51 8.53 14.46
N TYR A 32 1.09 7.55 13.66
CA TYR A 32 -0.12 7.64 12.84
C TYR A 32 -1.37 7.89 13.70
N THR A 33 -1.51 7.19 14.82
CA THR A 33 -2.65 7.37 15.75
C THR A 33 -2.68 8.79 16.32
N GLN A 34 -1.51 9.33 16.69
CA GLN A 34 -1.39 10.69 17.20
C GLN A 34 -1.72 11.73 16.13
N GLU A 35 -1.17 11.60 14.92
CA GLU A 35 -1.44 12.51 13.81
C GLU A 35 -2.93 12.47 13.41
N SER A 36 -3.54 11.29 13.40
CA SER A 36 -4.97 11.12 13.12
C SER A 36 -5.83 11.87 14.15
N ARG A 37 -5.52 11.75 15.44
CA ARG A 37 -6.21 12.48 16.50
C ARG A 37 -6.09 14.00 16.31
N VAL A 38 -4.88 14.49 16.00
CA VAL A 38 -4.62 15.91 15.77
C VAL A 38 -5.41 16.41 14.56
N ALA A 39 -5.45 15.64 13.47
CA ALA A 39 -6.21 15.97 12.27
C ALA A 39 -7.72 16.06 12.54
N ILE A 40 -8.29 15.08 13.23
CA ILE A 40 -9.71 15.06 13.58
C ILE A 40 -10.10 16.30 14.38
N GLU A 41 -9.33 16.64 15.41
CA GLU A 41 -9.60 17.83 16.22
C GLU A 41 -9.44 19.13 15.42
N LYS A 42 -8.41 19.21 14.57
CA LYS A 42 -8.19 20.38 13.69
C LYS A 42 -9.37 20.58 12.73
N TYR A 43 -9.86 19.54 12.07
CA TYR A 43 -10.95 19.66 11.11
C TYR A 43 -12.31 19.84 11.79
N HIS A 44 -12.52 19.27 12.98
CA HIS A 44 -13.67 19.59 13.80
C HIS A 44 -13.69 21.08 14.19
N ALA A 45 -12.55 21.68 14.57
CA ALA A 45 -12.47 23.10 14.84
C ALA A 45 -12.77 23.95 13.59
N LEU A 46 -12.23 23.55 12.43
CA LEU A 46 -12.46 24.26 11.17
C LEU A 46 -13.93 24.24 10.73
N THR A 47 -14.59 23.09 10.87
CA THR A 47 -16.00 22.92 10.47
C THR A 47 -16.93 23.72 11.38
N ARG A 48 -16.62 23.80 12.68
CA ARG A 48 -17.32 24.68 13.64
C ARG A 48 -17.25 26.16 13.24
N LEU A 49 -16.11 26.62 12.74
CA LEU A 49 -15.95 28.00 12.26
C LEU A 49 -16.73 28.28 10.97
N ASN A 50 -16.86 27.28 10.10
CA ASN A 50 -17.50 27.42 8.79
C ASN A 50 -18.96 26.95 8.75
N ALA A 51 -19.54 26.60 9.91
CA ALA A 51 -20.90 26.02 10.01
C ALA A 51 -21.11 24.77 9.14
N LEU A 52 -20.06 23.95 8.98
CA LEU A 52 -20.12 22.67 8.28
C LEU A 52 -20.42 21.52 9.25
N ILE A 53 -21.05 20.46 8.75
CA ILE A 53 -21.29 19.22 9.50
C ILE A 53 -19.99 18.40 9.51
N TYR A 54 -19.61 17.89 10.68
CA TYR A 54 -18.45 17.04 10.85
C TYR A 54 -18.71 16.03 11.97
N ASP A 55 -18.79 14.75 11.60
CA ASP A 55 -18.98 13.68 12.56
C ASP A 55 -17.62 13.15 13.03
N ARG A 56 -17.23 13.51 14.24
CA ARG A 56 -15.97 13.00 14.83
C ARG A 56 -15.99 11.50 15.04
N HIS A 57 -17.15 10.91 15.31
CA HIS A 57 -17.25 9.48 15.58
C HIS A 57 -16.97 8.68 14.32
N GLU A 58 -17.62 9.06 13.21
CA GLU A 58 -17.40 8.45 11.89
C GLU A 58 -15.92 8.55 11.47
N GLU A 59 -15.29 9.68 11.71
CA GLU A 59 -13.86 9.89 11.41
C GLU A 59 -12.94 9.00 12.27
N ILE A 60 -13.27 8.81 13.55
CA ILE A 60 -12.54 7.88 14.42
C ILE A 60 -12.70 6.44 13.91
N GLU A 61 -13.91 6.03 13.53
CA GLU A 61 -14.15 4.69 12.99
C GLU A 61 -13.37 4.45 11.69
N ALA A 62 -13.33 5.45 10.80
CA ALA A 62 -12.55 5.39 9.57
C ALA A 62 -11.05 5.24 9.85
N VAL A 63 -10.51 5.99 10.82
CA VAL A 63 -9.11 5.88 11.26
C VAL A 63 -8.83 4.49 11.84
N ASP A 64 -9.70 3.96 12.69
CA ASP A 64 -9.54 2.64 13.30
C ASP A 64 -9.56 1.52 12.24
N ALA A 65 -10.44 1.62 11.24
CA ALA A 65 -10.48 0.71 10.10
C ALA A 65 -9.17 0.75 9.28
N PHE A 66 -8.63 1.95 9.05
CA PHE A 66 -7.36 2.11 8.36
C PHE A 66 -6.18 1.57 9.18
N VAL A 67 -6.14 1.83 10.49
CA VAL A 67 -5.16 1.26 11.43
C VAL A 67 -5.19 -0.27 11.39
N GLY A 68 -6.38 -0.88 11.32
CA GLY A 68 -6.55 -2.32 11.13
C GLY A 68 -5.91 -2.82 9.84
N SER A 69 -6.10 -2.09 8.74
CA SER A 69 -5.52 -2.43 7.43
C SER A 69 -3.99 -2.33 7.43
N VAL A 70 -3.42 -1.28 8.03
CA VAL A 70 -1.96 -1.11 8.17
C VAL A 70 -1.37 -2.22 9.04
N ARG A 71 -2.03 -2.58 10.15
CA ARG A 71 -1.57 -3.66 11.03
C ARG A 71 -1.54 -5.01 10.32
N LEU A 72 -2.54 -5.29 9.48
CA LEU A 72 -2.56 -6.49 8.65
C LEU A 72 -1.39 -6.49 7.65
N ALA A 73 -1.16 -5.38 6.97
CA ALA A 73 -0.04 -5.23 6.03
C ALA A 73 1.33 -5.40 6.72
N VAL A 74 1.51 -4.83 7.92
CA VAL A 74 2.74 -5.03 8.70
C VAL A 74 2.97 -6.51 9.00
N LYS A 75 1.91 -7.23 9.41
CA LYS A 75 1.98 -8.67 9.69
C LYS A 75 2.35 -9.46 8.43
N GLU A 76 1.72 -9.15 7.30
CA GLU A 76 1.99 -9.80 6.01
C GLU A 76 3.41 -9.52 5.53
N PHE A 77 3.87 -8.27 5.60
CA PHE A 77 5.23 -7.88 5.23
C PHE A 77 6.29 -8.55 6.10
N ILE A 78 6.09 -8.64 7.42
CA ILE A 78 7.03 -9.34 8.31
C ILE A 78 7.11 -10.83 7.97
N ASN A 79 5.99 -11.46 7.63
CA ASN A 79 5.95 -12.87 7.27
C ASN A 79 6.57 -13.14 5.89
N GLU A 80 6.31 -12.28 4.91
CA GLU A 80 6.77 -12.44 3.52
C GLU A 80 7.25 -11.10 2.92
N PRO A 81 8.48 -10.64 3.27
CA PRO A 81 8.98 -9.31 2.90
C PRO A 81 9.34 -9.16 1.42
N VAL A 82 9.65 -10.27 0.73
CA VAL A 82 9.98 -10.27 -0.70
C VAL A 82 8.73 -10.31 -1.58
N GLY A 83 7.78 -11.22 -1.28
CA GLY A 83 6.52 -11.36 -1.99
C GLY A 83 6.71 -11.53 -3.50
N ILE A 84 5.75 -11.05 -4.28
CA ILE A 84 5.86 -11.02 -5.75
C ILE A 84 6.82 -9.88 -6.14
N PRO A 85 7.91 -10.17 -6.89
CA PRO A 85 8.84 -9.14 -7.34
C PRO A 85 8.10 -8.02 -8.09
N LEU A 86 8.37 -6.76 -7.73
CA LEU A 86 7.82 -5.57 -8.38
C LEU A 86 8.31 -5.37 -9.83
N MET A 87 9.10 -6.31 -10.36
CA MET A 87 9.49 -6.29 -11.76
C MET A 87 8.29 -6.64 -12.64
N ALA A 88 7.98 -5.77 -13.60
CA ALA A 88 6.86 -5.98 -14.52
C ALA A 88 6.95 -7.39 -15.13
N ALA A 89 5.82 -8.11 -15.16
CA ALA A 89 5.78 -9.49 -15.63
C ALA A 89 6.41 -9.63 -17.04
N TRP A 90 6.20 -8.63 -17.91
CA TRP A 90 6.79 -8.57 -19.24
C TRP A 90 8.31 -8.46 -19.25
N VAL A 91 8.92 -7.77 -18.29
CA VAL A 91 10.38 -7.71 -18.14
C VAL A 91 10.94 -9.07 -17.74
N ARG A 92 10.25 -9.81 -16.86
CA ARG A 92 10.61 -11.20 -16.54
C ARG A 92 10.46 -12.13 -17.74
N ILE A 93 9.36 -12.01 -18.48
CA ILE A 93 9.09 -12.83 -19.66
C ILE A 93 10.14 -12.58 -20.73
N ALA A 94 10.44 -11.32 -21.05
CA ALA A 94 11.47 -10.97 -22.02
C ALA A 94 12.88 -11.45 -21.61
N ALA A 95 13.20 -11.41 -20.31
CA ALA A 95 14.47 -11.92 -19.80
C ALA A 95 14.56 -13.45 -19.83
N ALA A 96 13.46 -14.16 -19.54
CA ALA A 96 13.42 -15.62 -19.47
C ALA A 96 13.21 -16.29 -20.84
N ILE A 97 12.50 -15.61 -21.75
CA ILE A 97 12.11 -16.09 -23.07
C ILE A 97 12.35 -14.94 -24.06
N PRO A 98 13.60 -14.77 -24.56
CA PRO A 98 13.97 -13.63 -25.40
C PRO A 98 13.16 -13.51 -26.70
N ASP A 99 12.74 -14.65 -27.26
CA ASP A 99 11.95 -14.78 -28.49
C ASP A 99 10.42 -14.73 -28.25
N PHE A 100 9.97 -14.49 -27.02
CA PHE A 100 8.54 -14.53 -26.67
C PHE A 100 7.70 -13.57 -27.51
N SER A 101 8.22 -12.37 -27.79
CA SER A 101 7.51 -11.37 -28.57
C SER A 101 7.32 -11.81 -30.03
N GLU A 102 8.25 -12.55 -30.61
CA GLU A 102 8.10 -13.11 -31.96
C GLU A 102 7.06 -14.22 -31.95
N ARG A 103 7.14 -15.13 -30.98
CA ARG A 103 6.19 -16.25 -30.82
C ARG A 103 4.74 -15.79 -30.64
N ILE A 104 4.52 -14.71 -29.89
CA ILE A 104 3.16 -14.19 -29.69
C ILE A 104 2.62 -13.53 -30.97
N ASN A 105 3.48 -12.85 -31.73
CA ASN A 105 3.10 -12.26 -33.01
C ASN A 105 2.74 -13.36 -34.03
N GLU A 106 3.57 -14.40 -34.16
CA GLU A 106 3.30 -15.53 -35.06
C GLU A 106 1.99 -16.24 -34.69
N ALA A 107 1.73 -16.46 -33.40
CA ALA A 107 0.48 -17.08 -32.95
C ALA A 107 -0.76 -16.26 -33.33
N VAL A 108 -0.69 -14.93 -33.16
CA VAL A 108 -1.78 -14.01 -33.54
C VAL A 108 -1.98 -13.98 -35.06
N GLU A 109 -0.91 -14.03 -35.85
CA GLU A 109 -1.02 -14.10 -37.32
C GLU A 109 -1.59 -15.43 -37.81
N GLN A 110 -1.31 -16.54 -37.11
CA GLN A 110 -1.90 -17.84 -37.43
C GLN A 110 -3.38 -17.90 -37.06
N ASP A 111 -3.79 -17.30 -35.95
CA ASP A 111 -5.19 -17.30 -35.49
C ASP A 111 -6.09 -16.36 -36.33
N ASN A 112 -5.50 -15.32 -36.93
CA ASN A 112 -6.18 -14.41 -37.86
C ASN A 112 -6.34 -14.96 -39.29
N ARG A 113 -5.85 -16.16 -39.59
CA ARG A 113 -6.02 -16.84 -40.89
C ARG A 113 -7.22 -17.79 -40.87
#